data_AF-A0A6A7L689-F1
#
_entry.id   AF-A0A6A7L689-F1
#
_cell.length_a   1.000
_cell.length_b   1.000
_cell.length_c   1.000
_cell.angle_alpha   90.00
_cell.angle_beta   90.00
_cell.angle_gamma   90.00
#
_symmetry.space_group_name_H-M   'P 1'
#
loop_
_entity.id
_entity.type
_entity.pdbx_description
1 polymer ?
#
loop_
_entity_poly.entity_id
_entity_poly.type
_entity_poly.pdbx_seq_one_letter_code
_entity_poly.pdbx_strand_id
1 'polypeptide(L)'
;MSSSLNIQLTDKLRQYVDERASDGDVYATPSEYIRELIRQDMAEQGILRHVLEGVEDIKRGRFSSKSIVDFKGRKTPRRRAP
;
A
#
# COMPACT_ATOMS: atom_id res chain seq x y z
N MET A 1 17.55 8.43 -2.74
CA MET A 1 17.55 9.15 -4.04
C MET A 1 16.16 9.70 -4.25
N SER A 2 15.95 11.02 -4.18
CA SER A 2 14.67 11.65 -4.53
C SER A 2 14.74 12.12 -5.98
N SER A 3 13.88 11.59 -6.85
CA SER A 3 13.73 12.05 -8.23
C SER A 3 12.60 13.07 -8.33
N SER A 4 12.82 14.18 -9.04
CA SER A 4 11.77 15.15 -9.33
C SER A 4 10.85 14.64 -10.44
N LEU A 5 9.55 14.82 -10.28
CA LEU A 5 8.54 14.48 -11.28
C LEU A 5 7.84 15.76 -11.72
N ASN A 6 7.80 16.03 -13.02
CA ASN A 6 7.15 17.21 -13.59
C ASN A 6 5.91 16.75 -14.39
N ILE A 7 4.73 17.18 -13.97
CA ILE A 7 3.44 16.75 -14.53
C ILE A 7 2.65 17.99 -14.92
N GLN A 8 2.08 17.98 -16.12
CA GLN A 8 1.10 18.99 -16.50
C GLN A 8 -0.29 18.53 -16.09
N LEU A 9 -0.99 19.39 -15.37
CA LEU A 9 -2.37 19.18 -14.95
C LEU A 9 -3.27 20.11 -15.74
N THR A 10 -4.49 19.66 -16.01
CA THR A 10 -5.56 20.57 -16.47
C THR A 10 -5.93 21.52 -15.34
N ASP A 11 -6.52 22.67 -15.68
CA ASP A 11 -6.91 23.68 -14.68
C ASP A 11 -7.80 23.10 -13.58
N LYS A 12 -8.74 22.21 -13.96
CA LYS A 12 -9.63 21.52 -13.03
C LYS A 12 -8.87 20.64 -12.04
N LEU A 13 -7.88 19.88 -12.50
CA LEU A 13 -7.07 19.02 -11.63
C LEU A 13 -6.16 19.85 -10.72
N ARG A 14 -5.60 20.94 -11.26
CA ARG A 14 -4.78 21.87 -10.48
C ARG A 14 -5.57 22.52 -9.35
N GLN A 15 -6.75 23.05 -9.66
CA GLN A 15 -7.64 23.64 -8.64
C GLN A 15 -7.98 22.63 -7.54
N TYR A 16 -8.34 21.40 -7.90
CA TYR A 16 -8.65 20.36 -6.92
C TYR A 16 -7.46 20.02 -6.01
N VAL A 17 -6.25 19.96 -6.57
CA VAL A 17 -5.03 19.70 -5.79
C VAL A 17 -4.70 20.88 -4.87
N ASP A 18 -4.85 22.11 -5.37
CA ASP A 18 -4.59 23.33 -4.60
C ASP A 18 -5.58 23.49 -3.43
N GLU A 19 -6.87 23.17 -3.64
CA GLU A 19 -7.89 23.14 -2.58
C GLU A 19 -7.51 22.16 -1.46
N ARG A 20 -7.01 20.97 -1.82
CA ARG A 20 -6.59 19.93 -0.87
C ARG A 20 -5.27 20.24 -0.15
N ALA A 21 -4.55 21.25 -0.61
CA ALA A 21 -3.26 21.69 -0.08
C ALA A 21 -3.31 23.13 0.45
N SER A 22 -4.48 23.56 0.93
CA SER A 22 -4.69 24.91 1.47
C SER A 22 -4.41 25.01 2.96
N ASP A 23 -4.17 26.23 3.45
CA ASP A 23 -3.92 26.51 4.87
C ASP A 23 -5.14 26.12 5.72
N GLY A 24 -4.99 25.05 6.51
CA GLY A 24 -6.04 24.46 7.33
C GLY A 24 -6.39 23.01 6.94
N ASP A 25 -5.88 22.53 5.80
CA ASP A 25 -6.04 21.15 5.35
C ASP A 25 -4.87 20.24 5.74
N VAL A 26 -5.01 18.93 5.49
CA VAL A 26 -4.07 17.88 5.92
C VAL A 26 -2.68 18.00 5.26
N TYR A 27 -2.57 18.63 4.09
CA TYR A 27 -1.34 18.69 3.30
C TYR A 27 -0.85 20.13 3.14
N ALA A 28 0.44 20.34 3.33
CA ALA A 28 1.03 21.68 3.26
C ALA A 28 1.39 22.10 1.81
N THR A 29 1.48 21.14 0.88
CA THR A 29 1.79 21.44 -0.53
C THR A 29 1.06 20.50 -1.50
N PRO A 30 0.74 20.97 -2.72
CA PRO A 30 0.26 20.12 -3.82
C PRO A 30 1.09 18.85 -4.04
N SER A 31 2.42 18.99 -4.02
CA SER A 31 3.35 17.88 -4.20
C SER A 31 3.25 16.82 -3.10
N GLU A 32 2.89 17.21 -1.89
CA GLU A 32 2.69 16.28 -0.78
C GLU A 32 1.40 15.50 -0.95
N TYR A 33 0.31 16.20 -1.29
CA TYR A 33 -0.97 15.56 -1.58
C TYR A 33 -0.85 14.53 -2.72
N ILE A 34 -0.20 14.91 -3.83
CA ILE A 34 0.02 14.01 -4.97
C ILE A 34 0.84 12.77 -4.56
N ARG A 35 1.89 12.96 -3.75
CA ARG A 35 2.69 11.84 -3.25
C ARG A 35 1.86 10.87 -2.41
N GLU A 36 0.94 11.38 -1.61
CA GLU A 36 0.06 10.54 -0.81
C GLU A 36 -0.99 9.81 -1.65
N LEU A 37 -1.57 10.46 -2.65
CA LEU A 37 -2.47 9.81 -3.61
C LEU A 37 -1.78 8.62 -4.32
N ILE A 38 -0.51 8.79 -4.72
CA ILE A 38 0.26 7.70 -5.33
C ILE A 38 0.46 6.54 -4.35
N ARG A 39 0.74 6.83 -3.06
CA ARG A 39 0.86 5.76 -2.05
C ARG A 39 -0.44 5.02 -1.81
N GLN A 40 -1.56 5.73 -1.81
CA GLN A 40 -2.89 5.14 -1.68
C GLN A 40 -3.21 4.23 -2.86
N ASP A 41 -2.99 4.70 -4.10
CA ASP A 41 -3.15 3.87 -5.30
C ASP A 41 -2.25 2.62 -5.25
N MET A 42 -0.97 2.77 -4.89
CA MET A 42 -0.07 1.62 -4.72
C MET A 42 -0.57 0.61 -3.68
N ALA A 43 -1.15 1.08 -2.57
CA ALA A 43 -1.70 0.22 -1.54
C ALA A 43 -2.96 -0.53 -2.02
N GLU A 44 -3.87 0.16 -2.71
CA GLU A 44 -5.08 -0.42 -3.29
C GLU A 44 -4.74 -1.50 -4.34
N GLN A 45 -3.80 -1.20 -5.23
CA GLN A 45 -3.29 -2.17 -6.21
C GLN A 45 -2.63 -3.38 -5.53
N GLY A 46 -1.91 -3.16 -4.42
CA GLY A 46 -1.33 -4.22 -3.60
C GLY A 46 -2.39 -5.16 -3.02
N ILE A 47 -3.48 -4.61 -2.47
CA ILE A 47 -4.60 -5.40 -1.95
C ILE A 47 -5.23 -6.24 -3.06
N LEU A 48 -5.57 -5.62 -4.20
CA LEU A 48 -6.16 -6.33 -5.32
C LEU A 48 -5.27 -7.50 -5.77
N ARG A 49 -3.96 -7.24 -5.88
CA ARG A 49 -2.99 -8.28 -6.24
C ARG A 49 -2.98 -9.43 -5.24
N HIS A 50 -2.95 -9.15 -3.94
CA HIS A 50 -2.94 -10.21 -2.92
C HIS A 50 -4.23 -11.03 -2.92
N VAL A 51 -5.38 -10.40 -3.15
CA VAL A 51 -6.66 -11.11 -3.27
C VAL A 51 -6.63 -12.06 -4.47
N LEU A 52 -6.18 -11.59 -5.64
CA LEU A 52 -6.06 -12.43 -6.83
C LEU A 52 -5.07 -13.58 -6.63
N GLU A 53 -3.90 -13.31 -6.04
CA GLU A 53 -2.91 -14.35 -5.71
C GLU A 53 -3.51 -15.41 -4.76
N GLY A 54 -4.27 -14.98 -3.75
CA GLY A 54 -4.96 -15.89 -2.82
C GLY A 54 -6.02 -16.76 -3.49
N VAL A 55 -6.81 -16.20 -4.41
CA VAL A 55 -7.78 -16.98 -5.22
C VAL A 55 -7.06 -18.03 -6.05
N GLU A 56 -5.94 -17.68 -6.66
CA GLU A 56 -5.16 -18.59 -7.50
C GLU A 56 -4.45 -19.68 -6.68
N ASP A 57 -4.06 -19.37 -5.45
CA ASP A 57 -3.54 -20.32 -4.48
C ASP A 57 -4.60 -21.34 -4.06
N ILE A 58 -5.85 -20.93 -3.85
CA ILE A 58 -6.97 -21.84 -3.58
C ILE A 58 -7.17 -22.80 -4.75
N LYS A 59 -7.23 -22.27 -5.98
CA LYS A 59 -7.39 -23.07 -7.20
C LYS A 59 -6.27 -24.10 -7.39
N ARG A 60 -5.06 -23.77 -6.95
CA ARG A 60 -3.87 -24.64 -7.05
C ARG A 60 -3.64 -25.50 -5.81
N GLY A 61 -4.53 -25.47 -4.82
CA GLY A 61 -4.40 -26.26 -3.59
C GLY A 61 -3.28 -25.78 -2.65
N ARG A 62 -2.77 -24.56 -2.83
CA ARG A 62 -1.69 -23.95 -2.02
C ARG A 62 -2.24 -23.22 -0.80
N PHE A 63 -3.11 -23.87 -0.04
CA PHE A 63 -3.63 -23.32 1.21
C PHE A 63 -3.39 -24.29 2.35
N SER A 64 -3.21 -23.75 3.57
CA SER A 64 -3.07 -24.58 4.76
C SER A 64 -4.45 -24.95 5.29
N SER A 65 -4.63 -26.20 5.68
CA SER A 65 -5.77 -26.65 6.48
C SER A 65 -5.70 -26.22 7.94
N LYS A 66 -4.60 -25.59 8.35
CA LYS A 66 -4.40 -25.05 9.70
C LYS A 66 -4.90 -23.62 9.79
N SER A 67 -5.55 -23.30 10.91
CA SER A 67 -5.99 -21.94 11.19
C SER A 67 -4.82 -21.06 11.64
N ILE A 68 -4.95 -19.75 11.46
CA ILE A 68 -3.95 -18.75 11.90
C ILE A 68 -3.66 -18.88 13.41
N VAL A 69 -4.66 -19.29 14.21
CA VAL A 69 -4.48 -19.52 15.65
C VAL A 69 -3.53 -20.67 15.98
N ASP A 70 -3.44 -21.68 15.10
CA ASP A 70 -2.55 -22.83 15.26
C ASP A 70 -1.06 -22.45 15.09
N PHE A 71 -0.80 -21.37 14.35
CA PHE A 71 0.56 -20.87 14.12
C PHE A 71 1.08 -20.01 15.27
N LYS A 72 0.18 -19.35 16.02
CA LYS A 72 0.55 -18.43 17.11
C LYS A 72 1.22 -19.14 18.31
N GLY A 73 1.08 -20.46 18.42
CA GLY A 73 1.67 -21.28 19.49
C GLY A 73 3.09 -21.79 19.22
N ARG A 74 3.62 -21.69 17.99
CA ARG A 74 4.97 -22.17 17.68
C ARG A 74 6.01 -21.10 18.00
N LYS A 75 6.51 -21.08 19.23
CA LYS A 75 7.82 -20.49 19.51
C LYS A 75 8.84 -21.28 18.69
N THR A 76 9.37 -20.69 17.63
CA THR A 76 10.53 -21.23 16.92
C THR A 76 11.61 -21.51 17.94
N PRO A 77 12.08 -22.77 18.10
CA PRO A 77 13.22 -23.03 18.95
C PRO A 77 14.40 -22.29 18.32
N ARG A 78 14.86 -21.22 18.99
CA ARG A 78 16.16 -20.61 18.67
C ARG A 78 17.18 -21.73 18.80
N ARG A 79 17.66 -22.25 17.66
CA ARG A 79 18.84 -23.13 17.63
C ARG A 79 19.98 -22.34 18.28
N ARG A 80 20.29 -22.62 19.54
CA ARG A 80 21.59 -22.28 20.11
C ARG A 80 22.58 -23.15 19.35
N ALA A 81 23.36 -22.51 18.48
CA ALA A 81 24.55 -23.14 17.92
C ALA A 81 25.62 -23.20 19.03
N PRO A 82 26.42 -24.27 19.10
CA PRO A 82 27.58 -24.36 19.99
C PRO A 82 28.70 -23.40 19.57
#